data_AF-A0A142BG63-F1
#
_entry.id   AF-A0A142BG63-F1
#
_cell.length_a   1.000
_cell.length_b   1.000
_cell.length_c   1.000
_cell.angle_alpha   90.00
_cell.angle_beta   90.00
_cell.angle_gamma   90.00
#
_symmetry.space_group_name_H-M   'P 1'
#
loop_
_entity.id
_entity.type
_entity.pdbx_description
1 polymer ?
#
loop_
_entity_poly.entity_id
_entity_poly.type
_entity_poly.pdbx_seq_one_letter_code
_entity_poly.pdbx_strand_id
1 'polypeptide(L)'
;MREEGVFAVCARDHHWQSWQELSSCIIGKETNKATFAPAFIVRQFQHIKYQDQTNLLVGGNIADQGSVTGRVYDLYSMPSSLSQRLSRVTQVIDAGLEQQERLSLALNKMFGAGYDKHFVSGIKDSIIQRFSANAQQIIQQTLLDVERKEAKALREQAVDELQEEARLLFLDTQRKYQHDLPLFKALIKGEPALYKT
;
A
#
# COMPACT_ATOMS: atom_id res chain seq x y z
N MET A 1 -18.01 16.87 25.00
CA MET A 1 -17.58 15.62 24.33
C MET A 1 -17.18 16.01 22.92
N ARG A 2 -15.89 15.91 22.54
CA ARG A 2 -15.50 16.07 21.13
C ARG A 2 -15.99 14.82 20.41
N GLU A 3 -16.78 14.97 19.37
CA GLU A 3 -17.00 13.87 18.42
C GLU A 3 -15.63 13.54 17.82
N GLU A 4 -14.99 12.50 18.35
CA GLU A 4 -13.76 11.95 17.76
C GLU A 4 -14.16 11.36 16.41
N GLY A 5 -13.97 12.19 15.38
CA GLY A 5 -14.62 12.05 14.09
C GLY A 5 -14.31 10.72 13.42
N VAL A 6 -15.37 10.05 12.96
CA VAL A 6 -15.23 8.98 11.97
C VAL A 6 -14.97 9.66 10.62
N PHE A 7 -13.79 9.41 10.04
CA PHE A 7 -13.40 10.03 8.78
C PHE A 7 -13.57 9.05 7.61
N ALA A 8 -14.04 9.57 6.48
CA ALA A 8 -14.00 8.85 5.21
C ALA A 8 -12.54 8.75 4.72
N VAL A 9 -12.23 7.68 3.99
CA VAL A 9 -10.95 7.55 3.29
C VAL A 9 -10.92 8.55 2.14
N CYS A 10 -9.92 9.43 2.14
CA CYS A 10 -9.70 10.41 1.09
C CYS A 10 -8.39 10.12 0.36
N ALA A 11 -8.38 10.25 -0.96
CA ALA A 11 -7.16 10.26 -1.75
C ALA A 11 -6.28 11.44 -1.30
N ARG A 12 -5.00 11.18 -1.03
CA ARG A 12 -4.11 12.15 -0.37
C ARG A 12 -3.28 12.97 -1.34
N ASP A 13 -2.82 12.35 -2.44
CA ASP A 13 -2.02 12.99 -3.47
C ASP A 13 -2.09 12.20 -4.80
N HIS A 14 -1.42 12.72 -5.83
CA HIS A 14 -1.33 12.15 -7.19
C HIS A 14 -0.60 10.81 -7.29
N HIS A 15 0.03 10.35 -6.20
CA HIS A 15 0.72 9.07 -6.11
C HIS A 15 -0.04 8.06 -5.26
N TRP A 16 -1.16 8.46 -4.67
CA TRP A 16 -2.00 7.59 -3.86
C TRP A 16 -2.49 6.41 -4.68
N GLN A 17 -2.26 5.20 -4.18
CA GLN A 17 -2.81 3.98 -4.75
C GLN A 17 -3.88 3.46 -3.79
N SER A 18 -5.08 3.16 -4.30
CA SER A 18 -6.22 2.91 -3.43
C SER A 18 -6.07 1.65 -2.56
N TRP A 19 -5.20 0.70 -2.93
CA TRP A 19 -4.93 -0.49 -2.13
C TRP A 19 -4.38 -0.16 -0.73
N GLN A 20 -3.64 0.94 -0.60
CA GLN A 20 -3.00 1.34 0.65
C GLN A 20 -4.02 1.61 1.77
N GLU A 21 -5.26 1.94 1.40
CA GLU A 21 -6.37 2.20 2.32
C GLU A 21 -7.54 1.23 2.11
N LEU A 22 -7.35 0.16 1.33
CA LEU A 22 -8.41 -0.78 1.00
C LEU A 22 -8.91 -1.54 2.23
N SER A 23 -8.02 -1.90 3.17
CA SER A 23 -8.40 -2.45 4.47
C SER A 23 -9.31 -1.49 5.25
N SER A 24 -9.00 -0.18 5.25
CA SER A 24 -9.82 0.86 5.88
C SER A 24 -11.19 0.99 5.19
N CYS A 25 -11.24 0.86 3.87
CA CYS A 25 -12.49 0.94 3.08
C CYS A 25 -13.44 -0.24 3.31
N ILE A 26 -12.92 -1.41 3.66
CA ILE A 26 -13.71 -2.65 3.80
C ILE A 26 -14.04 -2.94 5.26
N ILE A 27 -13.05 -2.84 6.15
CA ILE A 27 -13.15 -3.33 7.54
C ILE A 27 -13.23 -2.16 8.51
N GLY A 28 -12.70 -1.01 8.11
CA GLY A 28 -12.38 0.06 9.02
C GLY A 28 -11.05 -0.18 9.72
N LYS A 29 -10.46 0.90 10.19
CA LYS A 29 -9.16 0.89 10.86
C LYS A 29 -9.17 1.92 11.96
N GLU A 30 -8.85 1.50 13.17
CA GLU A 30 -8.62 2.42 14.27
C GLU A 30 -7.12 2.69 14.37
N THR A 31 -6.77 3.97 14.47
CA THR A 31 -5.40 4.42 14.66
C THR A 31 -5.34 5.32 15.89
N ASN A 32 -4.15 5.52 16.45
CA ASN A 32 -3.94 6.42 17.61
C ASN A 32 -4.42 7.87 17.38
N LYS A 33 -4.77 8.25 16.14
CA LYS A 33 -5.16 9.62 15.77
C LYS A 33 -6.57 9.73 15.20
N ALA A 34 -7.16 8.65 14.70
CA ALA A 34 -8.44 8.67 13.99
C ALA A 34 -9.02 7.26 13.83
N THR A 35 -10.35 7.20 13.73
CA THR A 35 -11.10 6.00 13.41
C THR A 35 -11.66 6.10 12.00
N PHE A 36 -11.24 5.17 11.13
CA PHE A 36 -11.74 5.03 9.78
C PHE A 36 -12.83 3.97 9.75
N ALA A 37 -13.97 4.31 9.16
CA ALA A 37 -15.09 3.40 8.98
C ALA A 37 -15.35 3.15 7.49
N PRO A 38 -15.75 1.92 7.11
CA PRO A 38 -16.30 1.68 5.79
C PRO A 38 -17.52 2.55 5.55
N ALA A 39 -17.74 2.95 4.29
CA ALA A 39 -18.94 3.66 3.91
C ALA A 39 -20.20 2.88 4.30
N PHE A 40 -21.28 3.58 4.63
CA PHE A 40 -22.54 2.96 5.05
C PHE A 40 -23.04 1.90 4.07
N ILE A 41 -22.91 2.14 2.76
CA ILE A 41 -23.28 1.17 1.72
C ILE A 41 -22.45 -0.13 1.79
N VAL A 42 -21.16 -0.03 2.12
CA VAL A 42 -20.27 -1.20 2.28
C VAL A 42 -20.67 -1.98 3.53
N ARG A 43 -20.91 -1.27 4.65
CA ARG A 43 -21.41 -1.88 5.89
C ARG A 43 -22.76 -2.56 5.68
N GLN A 44 -23.72 -1.89 5.06
CA GLN A 44 -25.03 -2.45 4.76
C GLN A 44 -24.89 -3.68 3.88
N PHE A 45 -24.08 -3.59 2.83
CA PHE A 45 -23.84 -4.69 1.91
C PHE A 45 -23.32 -5.91 2.68
N GLN A 46 -22.32 -5.77 3.57
CA GLN A 46 -21.78 -6.88 4.40
C GLN A 46 -22.83 -7.65 5.21
N HIS A 47 -23.99 -7.07 5.52
CA HIS A 47 -25.06 -7.72 6.28
C HIS A 47 -26.13 -8.41 5.41
N ILE A 48 -26.05 -8.30 4.08
CA ILE A 48 -26.97 -8.96 3.14
C ILE A 48 -26.60 -10.44 3.03
N LYS A 49 -27.55 -11.35 3.31
CA LYS A 49 -27.35 -12.81 3.15
C LYS A 49 -27.27 -13.20 1.67
N TYR A 50 -26.45 -14.21 1.36
CA TYR A 50 -26.22 -14.80 0.02
C TYR A 50 -25.45 -13.87 -0.94
N GLN A 51 -24.18 -13.63 -0.62
CA GLN A 51 -23.25 -12.96 -1.52
C GLN A 51 -22.43 -14.02 -2.24
N ASP A 52 -22.40 -13.99 -3.57
CA ASP A 52 -21.56 -14.88 -4.37
C ASP A 52 -20.22 -14.21 -4.70
N GLN A 53 -20.23 -12.98 -5.20
CA GLN A 53 -19.04 -12.15 -5.44
C GLN A 53 -19.43 -10.68 -5.37
N THR A 54 -18.50 -9.82 -4.95
CA THR A 54 -18.74 -8.38 -4.83
C THR A 54 -17.71 -7.62 -5.63
N ASN A 55 -18.12 -6.60 -6.37
CA ASN A 55 -17.17 -5.71 -7.02
C ASN A 55 -17.21 -4.36 -6.31
N LEU A 56 -16.08 -3.97 -5.70
CA LEU A 56 -15.93 -2.70 -5.02
C LEU A 56 -15.13 -1.74 -5.89
N LEU A 57 -15.80 -0.70 -6.39
CA LEU A 57 -15.13 0.43 -7.04
C LEU A 57 -14.68 1.42 -5.97
N VAL A 58 -13.37 1.62 -5.83
CA VAL A 58 -12.77 2.62 -4.94
C VAL A 58 -12.13 3.70 -5.80
N GLY A 59 -12.48 4.96 -5.57
CA GLY A 59 -11.87 6.03 -6.33
C GLY A 59 -12.34 7.42 -5.97
N GLY A 60 -11.63 8.40 -6.51
CA GLY A 60 -11.88 9.81 -6.29
C GLY A 60 -10.96 10.70 -7.11
N ASN A 61 -11.31 11.99 -7.13
CA ASN A 61 -10.45 13.04 -7.67
C ASN A 61 -9.50 13.52 -6.56
N ILE A 62 -8.25 13.76 -6.93
CA ILE A 62 -7.31 14.52 -6.12
C ILE A 62 -7.39 15.96 -6.64
N ALA A 63 -7.71 16.89 -5.75
CA ALA A 63 -7.94 18.27 -6.10
C ALA A 63 -7.04 19.21 -5.30
N ASP A 64 -6.53 20.24 -5.95
CA ASP A 64 -5.82 21.35 -5.34
C ASP A 64 -6.43 22.67 -5.81
N GLN A 65 -6.85 23.52 -4.85
CA GLN A 65 -7.47 24.83 -5.09
C GLN A 65 -8.59 24.85 -6.16
N GLY A 66 -9.43 23.81 -6.18
CA GLY A 66 -10.55 23.69 -7.13
C GLY A 66 -10.19 23.11 -8.50
N SER A 67 -8.92 22.78 -8.74
CA SER A 67 -8.45 22.06 -9.93
C SER A 67 -8.24 20.58 -9.61
N VAL A 68 -8.62 19.68 -10.53
CA VAL A 68 -8.32 18.25 -10.40
C VAL A 68 -6.89 18.00 -10.87
N THR A 69 -6.03 17.59 -9.95
CA THR A 69 -4.60 17.29 -10.19
C THR A 69 -4.32 15.80 -10.37
N GLY A 70 -5.27 14.94 -10.00
CA GLY A 70 -5.17 13.50 -10.18
C GLY A 70 -6.51 12.80 -10.10
N ARG A 71 -6.56 11.54 -10.55
CA ARG A 71 -7.74 10.68 -10.48
C ARG A 71 -7.29 9.26 -10.20
N VAL A 72 -7.98 8.60 -9.28
CA VAL A 72 -7.74 7.19 -8.95
C VAL A 72 -9.10 6.50 -8.96
N TYR A 73 -9.22 5.43 -9.73
CA TYR A 73 -10.43 4.62 -9.82
C TYR A 73 -10.02 3.17 -10.04
N ASP A 74 -10.15 2.35 -9.00
CA ASP A 74 -9.75 0.95 -9.00
C ASP A 74 -10.97 0.06 -8.71
N LEU A 75 -11.13 -0.98 -9.52
CA LEU A 75 -12.18 -1.97 -9.35
C LEU A 75 -11.59 -3.23 -8.69
N TYR A 76 -11.99 -3.49 -7.46
CA TYR A 76 -11.62 -4.70 -6.74
C TYR A 76 -12.74 -5.73 -6.84
N SER A 77 -12.44 -6.85 -7.51
CA SER A 77 -13.32 -8.02 -7.47
C SER A 77 -13.01 -8.79 -6.19
N MET A 78 -14.03 -8.93 -5.35
CA MET A 78 -13.93 -9.40 -3.98
C MET A 78 -14.70 -10.73 -3.81
N PRO A 79 -14.13 -11.68 -3.06
CA PRO A 79 -14.76 -12.97 -2.80
C PRO A 79 -16.04 -12.83 -1.92
N SER A 80 -17.02 -13.72 -2.08
CA SER A 80 -18.20 -13.86 -1.18
C SER A 80 -17.83 -13.91 0.29
N SER A 81 -16.68 -14.51 0.59
CA SER A 81 -16.20 -14.76 1.95
C SER A 81 -15.68 -13.52 2.68
N LEU A 82 -15.72 -12.34 2.04
CA LEU A 82 -15.27 -11.08 2.63
C LEU A 82 -15.93 -10.82 3.99
N SER A 83 -17.24 -11.04 4.11
CA SER A 83 -17.97 -10.83 5.37
C SER A 83 -17.57 -11.78 6.52
N GLN A 84 -16.91 -12.91 6.23
CA GLN A 84 -16.61 -13.96 7.22
C GLN A 84 -15.12 -14.09 7.56
N ARG A 85 -14.21 -13.63 6.69
CA ARG A 85 -12.75 -13.86 6.84
C ARG A 85 -11.89 -12.66 6.43
N LEU A 86 -12.26 -11.48 6.94
CA LEU A 86 -11.61 -10.20 6.66
C LEU A 86 -10.09 -10.19 6.87
N SER A 87 -9.57 -10.90 7.88
CA SER A 87 -8.12 -10.98 8.15
C SER A 87 -7.31 -11.64 7.04
N ARG A 88 -7.93 -12.50 6.21
CA ARG A 88 -7.26 -13.13 5.06
C ARG A 88 -7.15 -12.20 3.87
N VAL A 89 -8.07 -11.25 3.77
CA VAL A 89 -8.11 -10.23 2.72
C VAL A 89 -7.05 -9.16 3.01
N THR A 90 -6.87 -8.79 4.28
CA THR A 90 -5.88 -7.77 4.64
C THR A 90 -4.46 -8.29 4.66
N GLN A 91 -4.22 -9.60 4.83
CA GLN A 91 -2.87 -10.15 4.97
C GLN A 91 -1.88 -9.63 3.90
N VAL A 92 -2.28 -9.64 2.63
CA VAL A 92 -1.42 -9.21 1.51
C VAL A 92 -1.29 -7.68 1.45
N ILE A 93 -2.37 -6.96 1.79
CA ILE A 93 -2.38 -5.50 1.89
C ILE A 93 -1.44 -5.05 3.02
N ASP A 94 -1.55 -5.66 4.19
CA ASP A 94 -0.76 -5.37 5.38
C ASP A 94 0.71 -5.69 5.13
N ALA A 95 1.03 -6.81 4.46
CA ALA A 95 2.38 -7.13 4.02
C ALA A 95 2.92 -6.09 3.02
N GLY A 96 2.10 -5.65 2.05
CA GLY A 96 2.50 -4.60 1.11
C GLY A 96 2.82 -3.27 1.80
N LEU A 97 1.99 -2.86 2.77
CA LEU A 97 2.23 -1.67 3.59
C LEU A 97 3.51 -1.80 4.42
N GLU A 98 3.75 -2.98 5.02
CA GLU A 98 4.96 -3.26 5.79
C GLU A 98 6.22 -3.17 4.91
N GLN A 99 6.21 -3.79 3.72
CA GLN A 99 7.34 -3.72 2.80
C GLN A 99 7.58 -2.30 2.29
N GLN A 100 6.52 -1.53 2.02
CA GLN A 100 6.63 -0.11 1.69
C GLN A 100 7.31 0.70 2.80
N GLU A 101 6.94 0.46 4.06
CA GLU A 101 7.53 1.12 5.22
C GLU A 101 9.01 0.74 5.38
N ARG A 102 9.34 -0.55 5.28
CA ARG A 102 10.73 -1.05 5.34
C ARG A 102 11.59 -0.42 4.24
N LEU A 103 11.09 -0.37 3.01
CA LEU A 103 11.76 0.29 1.89
C LEU A 103 11.97 1.79 2.16
N SER A 104 10.95 2.47 2.66
CA SER A 104 11.02 3.89 3.05
C SER A 104 12.08 4.15 4.13
N LEU A 105 12.16 3.28 5.16
CA LEU A 105 13.16 3.35 6.22
C LEU A 105 14.58 3.09 5.71
N ALA A 106 14.74 2.15 4.78
CA ALA A 106 16.03 1.87 4.15
C ALA A 106 16.51 3.09 3.34
N LEU A 107 15.63 3.66 2.52
CA LEU A 107 15.93 4.85 1.70
C LEU A 107 16.19 6.11 2.54
N ASN A 108 15.58 6.23 3.73
CA ASN A 108 15.80 7.37 4.62
C ASN A 108 17.27 7.57 5.01
N LYS A 109 18.11 6.53 4.93
CA LYS A 109 19.54 6.66 5.21
C LYS A 109 20.25 7.62 4.25
N MET A 110 19.75 7.78 3.02
CA MET A 110 20.29 8.74 2.04
C MET A 110 20.25 10.19 2.53
N PHE A 111 19.32 10.56 3.42
CA PHE A 111 19.28 11.92 3.99
C PHE A 111 20.51 12.23 4.87
N GLY A 112 21.22 11.19 5.34
CA GLY A 112 22.48 11.34 6.06
C GLY A 112 23.71 11.48 5.16
N ALA A 113 23.56 11.47 3.84
CA ALA A 113 24.68 11.53 2.89
C ALA A 113 25.21 12.95 2.61
N GLY A 114 24.53 14.00 3.12
CA GLY A 114 24.95 15.39 2.96
C GLY A 114 24.49 16.08 1.68
N TYR A 115 23.60 15.44 0.91
CA TYR A 115 22.97 16.03 -0.26
C TYR A 115 21.80 16.94 0.09
N ASP A 116 21.39 17.75 -0.88
CA ASP A 116 20.15 18.52 -0.80
C ASP A 116 18.94 17.60 -0.49
N LYS A 117 18.08 18.07 0.41
CA LYS A 117 16.94 17.28 0.89
C LYS A 117 15.90 17.05 -0.20
N HIS A 118 15.70 18.00 -1.12
CA HIS A 118 14.76 17.85 -2.22
C HIS A 118 15.27 16.84 -3.24
N PHE A 119 16.57 16.84 -3.52
CA PHE A 119 17.20 15.82 -4.35
C PHE A 119 17.00 14.40 -3.78
N VAL A 120 17.31 14.19 -2.51
CA VAL A 120 17.13 12.88 -1.86
C VAL A 120 15.65 12.49 -1.75
N SER A 121 14.77 13.45 -1.44
CA SER A 121 13.32 13.21 -1.43
C SER A 121 12.84 12.74 -2.79
N GLY A 122 13.25 13.42 -3.88
CA GLY A 122 12.85 13.04 -5.24
C GLY A 122 13.26 11.61 -5.61
N ILE A 123 14.46 11.16 -5.18
CA ILE A 123 14.89 9.76 -5.37
C ILE A 123 13.97 8.82 -4.59
N LYS A 124 13.77 9.09 -3.30
CA LYS A 124 12.94 8.26 -2.43
C LYS A 124 11.50 8.17 -2.95
N ASP A 125 10.90 9.30 -3.28
CA ASP A 125 9.51 9.41 -3.70
C ASP A 125 9.29 8.62 -4.99
N SER A 126 10.20 8.75 -5.97
CA SER A 126 10.15 7.96 -7.22
C SER A 126 10.20 6.45 -6.98
N ILE A 127 11.02 5.99 -6.04
CA ILE A 127 11.15 4.55 -5.72
C ILE A 127 9.90 4.03 -4.99
N ILE A 128 9.40 4.79 -4.00
CA ILE A 128 8.19 4.43 -3.25
C ILE A 128 6.96 4.41 -4.18
N GLN A 129 6.86 5.34 -5.11
CA GLN A 129 5.82 5.34 -6.13
C GLN A 129 5.89 4.09 -7.00
N ARG A 130 7.09 3.72 -7.47
CA ARG A 130 7.27 2.52 -8.28
C ARG A 130 6.88 1.26 -7.52
N PHE A 131 7.27 1.15 -6.25
CA PHE A 131 6.81 0.06 -5.39
C PHE A 131 5.28 0.05 -5.27
N SER A 132 4.66 1.19 -4.99
CA SER A 132 3.21 1.29 -4.80
C SER A 132 2.42 0.87 -6.03
N ALA A 133 2.91 1.24 -7.22
CA ALA A 133 2.32 0.87 -8.50
C ALA A 133 2.47 -0.64 -8.78
N ASN A 134 3.65 -1.22 -8.51
CA ASN A 134 3.88 -2.65 -8.72
C ASN A 134 3.08 -3.50 -7.71
N ALA A 135 2.99 -3.05 -6.46
CA ALA A 135 2.19 -3.69 -5.42
C ALA A 135 0.69 -3.72 -5.75
N GLN A 136 0.16 -2.68 -6.43
CA GLN A 136 -1.24 -2.64 -6.87
C GLN A 136 -1.59 -3.86 -7.73
N GLN A 137 -0.73 -4.23 -8.68
CA GLN A 137 -0.96 -5.37 -9.56
C GLN A 137 -0.97 -6.70 -8.77
N ILE A 138 0.00 -6.89 -7.87
CA ILE A 138 0.12 -8.11 -7.05
C ILE A 138 -1.12 -8.27 -6.14
N ILE A 139 -1.53 -7.19 -5.48
CA ILE A 139 -2.69 -7.18 -4.58
C ILE A 139 -3.99 -7.44 -5.35
N GLN A 140 -4.21 -6.76 -6.47
CA GLN A 140 -5.41 -6.96 -7.29
C GLN A 140 -5.52 -8.41 -7.77
N GLN A 141 -4.42 -9.00 -8.26
CA GLN A 141 -4.42 -10.38 -8.72
C GLN A 141 -4.75 -11.36 -7.59
N THR A 142 -4.23 -11.10 -6.39
CA THR A 142 -4.44 -11.99 -5.24
C THR A 142 -5.88 -11.97 -4.74
N LEU A 143 -6.57 -10.82 -4.82
CA LEU A 143 -7.96 -10.67 -4.39
C LEU A 143 -8.95 -11.48 -5.25
N LEU A 144 -8.62 -11.72 -6.52
CA LEU A 144 -9.43 -12.55 -7.44
C LEU A 144 -9.44 -14.03 -7.06
N ASP A 145 -8.39 -14.51 -6.38
CA ASP A 145 -8.12 -15.94 -6.22
C ASP A 145 -8.37 -16.48 -4.81
N VAL A 146 -8.94 -15.67 -3.91
CA VAL A 146 -9.08 -15.95 -2.46
C VAL A 146 -9.97 -17.17 -2.14
N GLU A 147 -10.85 -17.58 -3.06
CA GLU A 147 -11.78 -18.72 -2.87
C GLU A 147 -11.27 -20.05 -3.42
N ARG A 148 -10.13 -20.06 -4.11
CA ARG A 148 -9.55 -21.29 -4.66
C ARG A 148 -9.00 -22.16 -3.52
N LYS A 149 -8.96 -23.48 -3.73
CA LYS A 149 -8.29 -24.42 -2.80
C LYS A 149 -6.82 -24.01 -2.54
N GLU A 150 -6.21 -23.35 -3.50
CA GLU A 150 -4.82 -22.88 -3.50
C GLU A 150 -4.65 -21.46 -2.95
N ALA A 151 -5.73 -20.79 -2.51
CA ALA A 151 -5.70 -19.39 -2.11
C ALA A 151 -4.70 -19.07 -0.98
N LYS A 152 -4.38 -20.05 -0.13
CA LYS A 152 -3.33 -19.89 0.88
C LYS A 152 -1.94 -19.75 0.24
N ALA A 153 -1.60 -20.65 -0.68
CA ALA A 153 -0.33 -20.61 -1.38
C ALA A 153 -0.19 -19.35 -2.22
N LEU A 154 -1.27 -18.91 -2.88
CA LEU A 154 -1.27 -17.66 -3.65
C LEU A 154 -1.03 -16.42 -2.78
N ARG A 155 -1.59 -16.38 -1.56
CA ARG A 155 -1.30 -15.29 -0.61
C ARG A 155 0.14 -15.32 -0.11
N GLU A 156 0.68 -16.50 0.20
CA GLU A 156 2.07 -16.65 0.62
C GLU A 156 3.02 -16.19 -0.50
N GLN A 157 2.76 -16.63 -1.74
CA GLN A 157 3.50 -16.18 -2.92
C GLN A 157 3.40 -14.66 -3.11
N ALA A 158 2.22 -14.06 -2.97
CA ALA A 158 2.05 -12.62 -3.11
C ALA A 158 2.86 -11.82 -2.06
N VAL A 159 2.96 -12.34 -0.83
CA VAL A 159 3.80 -11.74 0.22
C VAL A 159 5.27 -11.82 -0.17
N ASP A 160 5.72 -12.96 -0.69
CA ASP A 160 7.10 -13.14 -1.16
C ASP A 160 7.42 -12.22 -2.36
N GLU A 161 6.48 -12.07 -3.29
CA GLU A 161 6.60 -11.16 -4.44
C GLU A 161 6.70 -9.69 -4.01
N LEU A 162 5.90 -9.26 -3.04
CA LEU A 162 5.97 -7.90 -2.48
C LEU A 162 7.31 -7.65 -1.78
N GLN A 163 7.82 -8.64 -1.05
CA GLN A 163 9.12 -8.56 -0.40
C GLN A 163 10.25 -8.47 -1.43
N GLU A 164 10.21 -9.30 -2.47
CA GLU A 164 11.23 -9.30 -3.51
C GLU A 164 11.20 -8.02 -4.33
N GLU A 165 10.02 -7.48 -4.64
CA GLU A 165 9.89 -6.21 -5.35
C GLU A 165 10.56 -5.06 -4.59
N ALA A 166 10.35 -4.97 -3.27
CA ALA A 166 11.01 -3.97 -2.44
C ALA A 166 12.54 -4.11 -2.47
N ARG A 167 13.05 -5.35 -2.45
CA ARG A 167 14.48 -5.66 -2.54
C ARG A 167 15.07 -5.30 -3.89
N LEU A 168 14.41 -5.67 -4.99
CA LEU A 168 14.85 -5.38 -6.35
C LEU A 168 14.96 -3.88 -6.57
N LEU A 169 13.95 -3.10 -6.17
CA LEU A 169 13.98 -1.64 -6.27
C LEU A 169 15.12 -1.01 -5.46
N PHE A 170 15.39 -1.54 -4.27
CA PHE A 170 16.49 -1.07 -3.44
C PHE A 170 17.87 -1.40 -4.05
N LEU A 171 18.05 -2.63 -4.53
CA LEU A 171 19.26 -3.07 -5.22
C LEU A 171 19.52 -2.27 -6.50
N ASP A 172 18.49 -2.01 -7.31
CA ASP A 172 18.59 -1.18 -8.51
C ASP A 172 19.00 0.26 -8.17
N THR A 173 18.50 0.78 -7.04
CA THR A 173 18.92 2.10 -6.54
C THR A 173 20.38 2.10 -6.11
N GLN A 174 20.83 1.05 -5.41
CA GLN A 174 22.24 0.89 -5.04
C GLN A 174 23.14 0.83 -6.28
N ARG A 175 22.77 0.03 -7.30
CA ARG A 175 23.50 -0.06 -8.57
C ARG A 175 23.57 1.28 -9.28
N LYS A 176 22.45 2.01 -9.34
CA LYS A 176 22.37 3.34 -9.97
C LYS A 176 23.36 4.33 -9.35
N TYR A 177 23.54 4.30 -8.03
CA TYR A 177 24.42 5.23 -7.29
C TYR A 177 25.74 4.60 -6.85
N GLN A 178 26.15 3.45 -7.39
CA GLN A 178 27.35 2.73 -6.95
C GLN A 178 28.67 3.51 -7.07
N HIS A 179 28.71 4.50 -7.97
CA HIS A 179 29.88 5.37 -8.19
C HIS A 179 29.81 6.68 -7.38
N ASP A 180 28.68 6.95 -6.71
CA ASP A 180 28.51 8.04 -5.76
C ASP A 180 28.75 7.50 -4.35
N LEU A 181 30.00 7.58 -3.88
CA LEU A 181 30.42 6.91 -2.64
C LEU A 181 29.62 7.37 -1.40
N PRO A 182 29.27 8.66 -1.21
CA PRO A 182 28.38 9.08 -0.12
C PRO A 182 26.98 8.46 -0.18
N LEU A 183 26.30 8.50 -1.34
CA LEU A 183 24.96 7.90 -1.49
C LEU A 183 25.00 6.39 -1.36
N PHE A 184 25.97 5.73 -1.99
CA PHE A 184 26.11 4.29 -1.93
C PHE A 184 26.33 3.82 -0.49
N LYS A 185 27.24 4.45 0.26
CA LYS A 185 27.44 4.13 1.69
C LYS A 185 26.18 4.34 2.52
N ALA A 186 25.40 5.38 2.21
CA ALA A 186 24.13 5.63 2.88
C ALA A 186 23.11 4.52 2.58
N LEU A 187 23.01 4.07 1.33
CA LEU A 187 22.16 2.95 0.94
C LEU A 187 22.59 1.64 1.59
N ILE A 188 23.90 1.33 1.65
CA ILE A 188 24.38 0.14 2.39
C ILE A 188 23.95 0.17 3.87
N LYS A 189 23.98 1.34 4.52
CA LYS A 189 23.46 1.48 5.90
C LYS A 189 21.95 1.25 6.02
N GLY A 190 21.21 1.33 4.92
CA GLY A 190 19.77 1.09 4.86
C GLY A 190 19.40 -0.39 4.77
N GLU A 191 20.31 -1.24 4.30
CA GLU A 191 20.08 -2.68 4.11
C GLU A 191 19.45 -3.38 5.32
N PRO A 192 19.90 -3.17 6.57
CA PRO A 192 19.33 -3.88 7.71
C PRO A 192 17.85 -3.56 7.96
N ALA A 193 17.34 -2.41 7.50
CA ALA A 193 15.93 -2.06 7.62
C ALA A 193 15.04 -2.84 6.64
N LEU A 194 15.61 -3.30 5.52
CA LEU A 194 14.89 -4.05 4.48
C LEU A 194 15.06 -5.57 4.63
N TYR A 195 16.25 -6.03 5.02
CA TYR A 195 16.59 -7.46 5.04
C TYR A 195 16.43 -8.14 6.41
N LYS A 196 16.22 -7.40 7.51
CA LYS A 196 15.89 -8.05 8.79
C LYS A 196 14.49 -8.66 8.71
N THR A 197 14.43 -9.98 8.72
CA THR A 197 13.25 -10.79 9.09
C THR A 197 12.95 -10.64 10.56
#